data_AF-A0A7Z2MX86-F1
#
_entry.id   AF-A0A7Z2MX86-F1
#
_cell.length_a   1.000
_cell.length_b   1.000
_cell.length_c   1.000
_cell.angle_alpha   90.00
_cell.angle_beta   90.00
_cell.angle_gamma   90.00
#
_symmetry.space_group_name_H-M   'P 1'
#
loop_
_entity.id
_entity.type
_entity.pdbx_description
1 polymer ?
#
loop_
_entity_poly.entity_id
_entity_poly.type
_entity_poly.pdbx_seq_one_letter_code
_entity_poly.pdbx_strand_id
1 'polypeptide(L)' 'MLEIEFNLHQPKTTWRAKIYQLNSDILKRHILPKLQYRSHLIDFQYCEKTCSGTILCDSGSKLGSFIIQ' A
#
# COMPACT_ATOMS: atom_id res chain seq x y z
N MET A 1 10.88 -12.55 6.57
CA MET A 1 9.76 -11.69 6.99
C MET A 1 10.17 -10.27 6.64
N LEU A 2 9.34 -9.57 5.89
CA LEU A 2 9.59 -8.21 5.42
C LEU A 2 8.89 -7.22 6.33
N GLU A 3 9.54 -6.11 6.66
CA GLU A 3 8.88 -4.96 7.28
C GLU A 3 8.46 -4.00 6.18
N ILE A 4 7.22 -3.54 6.22
CA ILE A 4 6.68 -2.61 5.23
C ILE A 4 6.12 -1.39 5.95
N GLU A 5 6.53 -0.22 5.51
CA GLU A 5 5.94 1.05 5.95
C GLU A 5 4.98 1.53 4.86
N PHE A 6 3.71 1.69 5.24
CA PHE A 6 2.66 2.23 4.40
C PHE A 6 2.44 3.70 4.72
N ASN A 7 2.19 4.49 3.69
CA ASN A 7 1.78 5.89 3.79
C ASN A 7 0.55 6.12 2.90
N LEU A 8 -0.53 6.65 3.48
CA LEU A 8 -1.70 7.10 2.73
C LEU A 8 -1.79 8.63 2.77
N HIS A 9 -2.26 9.21 1.67
CA HIS A 9 -2.53 10.64 1.58
C HIS A 9 -3.88 10.99 2.23
N GLN A 10 -4.89 10.12 2.08
CA GLN A 10 -6.25 10.32 2.58
C GLN A 10 -6.81 9.00 3.16
N PRO A 11 -6.86 8.83 4.49
CA PRO A 11 -6.39 9.77 5.51
C PRO A 11 -4.86 9.90 5.50
N LYS A 12 -4.33 11.04 5.95
CA LYS A 12 -2.88 11.25 6.12
C LYS A 12 -2.36 10.38 7.27
N THR A 13 -2.06 9.13 6.98
CA THR A 13 -1.67 8.14 7.99
C THR A 13 -0.49 7.31 7.50
N THR A 14 0.39 6.97 8.44
CA THR A 14 1.52 6.07 8.24
C THR A 14 1.44 4.93 9.25
N TRP A 15 1.77 3.71 8.84
CA TRP A 15 1.88 2.57 9.75
C TRP A 15 2.86 1.53 9.20
N ARG A 16 3.32 0.65 10.08
CA ARG A 16 4.18 -0.48 9.70
C ARG A 16 3.44 -1.80 9.88
N ALA A 17 3.80 -2.77 9.06
CA ALA A 17 3.35 -4.14 9.20
C ALA A 17 4.48 -5.11 8.89
N LYS A 18 4.35 -6.34 9.38
CA LYS A 18 5.23 -7.45 9.03
C LYS A 18 4.48 -8.37 8.09
N ILE A 19 5.07 -8.64 6.93
CA ILE A 19 4.49 -9.54 5.91
C ILE A 19 5.49 -10.66 5.59
N TYR A 20 4.98 -11.83 5.26
CA TYR A 20 5.84 -12.96 4.86
C TYR A 20 6.18 -12.95 3.38
N GLN A 21 5.27 -12.42 2.56
CA GLN A 21 5.38 -12.38 1.11
C GLN A 21 4.92 -11.01 0.61
N LEU A 22 5.63 -10.47 -0.38
CA LEU A 22 5.18 -9.30 -1.11
C LEU A 22 4.16 -9.74 -2.15
N ASN A 23 2.88 -9.58 -1.83
CA ASN A 23 1.76 -9.98 -2.68
C ASN A 23 0.65 -8.93 -2.59
N SER A 24 0.02 -8.60 -3.72
CA SER A 24 -1.00 -7.55 -3.80
C SER A 24 -2.20 -7.80 -2.88
N ASP A 25 -2.64 -9.04 -2.69
CA ASP A 25 -3.73 -9.38 -1.76
C ASP A 25 -3.34 -9.15 -0.30
N ILE A 26 -2.07 -9.44 0.05
CA ILE A 26 -1.53 -9.13 1.38
C ILE A 26 -1.50 -7.61 1.58
N LEU A 27 -1.01 -6.85 0.60
CA LEU A 27 -0.99 -5.38 0.65
C LEU A 27 -2.43 -4.81 0.81
N LYS A 28 -3.40 -5.33 0.05
CA LYS A 28 -4.82 -4.93 0.16
C LYS A 28 -5.35 -5.12 1.58
N ARG A 29 -5.08 -6.26 2.21
CA ARG A 29 -5.55 -6.54 3.59
C ARG A 29 -5.04 -5.53 4.61
N HIS A 30 -3.86 -4.95 4.39
CA HIS A 30 -3.34 -3.90 5.26
C HIS A 30 -3.92 -2.51 4.96
N ILE A 31 -4.19 -2.21 3.69
CA ILE A 31 -4.59 -0.87 3.25
C ILE A 31 -6.10 -0.65 3.32
N LEU A 32 -6.90 -1.61 2.86
CA LEU A 32 -8.37 -1.46 2.78
C LEU A 32 -9.02 -1.04 4.10
N PRO A 33 -8.64 -1.58 5.27
CA PRO A 33 -9.22 -1.14 6.55
C PRO A 33 -8.86 0.30 6.96
N LYS A 34 -7.85 0.91 6.33
CA LYS A 34 -7.36 2.26 6.63
C LYS A 34 -7.87 3.31 5.64
N LEU A 35 -8.45 2.90 4.52
CA LEU A 35 -9.05 3.82 3.55
C LEU A 35 -10.37 4.38 4.08
N GLN A 36 -10.57 5.68 3.93
CA GLN A 36 -11.85 6.34 4.28
C GLN A 36 -12.93 6.14 3.20
N TYR A 37 -12.52 5.91 1.95
CA TYR A 37 -13.42 5.70 0.83
C TYR A 37 -13.70 4.21 0.65
N ARG A 38 -14.97 3.86 0.37
CA ARG A 38 -15.39 2.49 0.05
C ARG A 38 -14.91 2.00 -1.32
N SER A 39 -13.78 2.51 -1.82
CA SER A 39 -13.20 1.97 -3.05
C SER A 39 -12.49 0.68 -2.70
N HIS A 40 -13.10 -0.44 -3.09
CA HIS A 40 -12.51 -1.77 -3.00
C HIS A 40 -11.51 -2.05 -4.12
N LEU A 41 -11.42 -1.14 -5.09
CA LEU A 41 -10.58 -1.25 -6.27
C LEU A 41 -9.33 -0.39 -6.08
N ILE A 42 -8.30 -1.04 -5.54
CA ILE A 42 -6.95 -0.48 -5.45
C ILE A 42 -5.95 -1.40 -6.14
N ASP A 43 -4.91 -0.80 -6.70
CA ASP A 43 -3.83 -1.48 -7.39
C ASP A 43 -2.45 -1.00 -6.90
N PHE A 44 -1.40 -1.73 -7.24
CA PHE A 44 -0.04 -1.46 -6.81
C PHE A 44 0.93 -1.46 -7.97
N GLN A 45 1.87 -0.51 -7.91
CA GLN A 45 3.08 -0.55 -8.72
C GLN A 45 4.27 -0.69 -7.79
N TYR A 46 5.17 -1.63 -8.07
CA TYR A 46 6.34 -1.89 -7.24
C TYR A 46 7.63 -1.75 -8.06
N CYS A 47 8.63 -1.12 -7.46
CA CYS A 47 9.97 -0.97 -8.01
C CYS A 47 10.96 -1.70 -7.10
N GLU A 48 11.50 -2.82 -7.59
CA GLU A 48 12.49 -3.63 -6.87
C GLU A 48 13.78 -2.85 -6.56
N LYS A 49 14.19 -1.93 -7.44
CA LYS A 49 15.43 -1.15 -7.26
C LYS A 49 15.36 -0.20 -6.07
N THR A 50 14.18 0.35 -5.79
CA THR A 50 13.97 1.31 -4.71
C THR A 50 13.29 0.68 -3.50
N CYS A 51 13.00 -0.62 -3.55
CA CYS A 51 12.21 -1.36 -2.56
C CYS A 51 10.90 -0.63 -2.20
N SER A 52 10.30 0.08 -3.15
CA SER A 52 9.15 0.95 -2.88
C SER A 52 8.07 0.81 -3.94
N GLY A 53 6.85 1.15 -3.57
CA GLY A 53 5.72 1.09 -4.46
C GLY A 53 4.68 2.16 -4.21
N THR A 54 3.80 2.29 -5.19
CA THR A 54 2.70 3.25 -5.20
C THR A 54 1.38 2.51 -5.05
N ILE A 55 0.47 3.09 -4.25
CA ILE A 55 -0.90 2.62 -4.07
C ILE A 55 -1.79 3.49 -4.97
N LEU A 56 -2.53 2.86 -5.87
CA LEU A 56 -3.39 3.52 -6.86
C LEU A 56 -4.85 3.17 -6.60
N CYS A 57 -5.76 4.11 -6.91
CA CYS A 57 -7.19 3.79 -7.04
C CYS A 57 -7.52 3.31 -8.46
N ASP A 58 -8.76 2.88 -8.66
CA ASP A 58 -9.35 2.50 -9.95
C ASP A 58 -9.09 3.49 -11.10
N SER A 59 -9.11 4.79 -10.84
CA SER A 59 -8.82 5.83 -11.84
C SER A 59 -7.33 6.00 -12.15
N GLY A 60 -6.45 5.22 -11.52
CA GLY A 60 -5.00 5.35 -11.61
C GLY A 60 -4.42 6.50 -10.76
N SER A 61 -5.24 7.19 -9.97
CA SER A 61 -4.76 8.26 -9.09
C SER A 61 -4.03 7.69 -7.86
N LYS A 62 -2.99 8.39 -7.39
CA LYS A 62 -2.18 7.96 -6.24
C LYS A 62 -2.90 8.17 -4.91
N LEU A 63 -3.16 7.08 -4.20
CA LEU A 63 -3.68 7.06 -2.83
C LEU A 63 -2.57 7.14 -1.77
N GLY A 64 -1.37 6.70 -2.11
CA GLY A 64 -0.26 6.61 -1.17
C GLY A 64 0.94 5.86 -1.73
N SER A 65 1.82 5.42 -0.83
CA SER A 65 3.01 4.63 -1.16
C SER A 65 3.36 3.65 -0.06
N PHE A 66 4.22 2.70 -0.38
CA PHE A 66 4.83 1.82 0.60
C PHE A 66 6.32 1.65 0.33
N ILE A 67 7.08 1.33 1.38
CA ILE A 67 8.51 0.98 1.29
C ILE A 67 8.78 -0.28 2.10
N ILE A 68 9.60 -1.16 1.54
CA ILE A 68 10.00 -2.44 2.13
C ILE A 68 11.39 -2.27 2.73
N GLN A 69 11.56 -2.78 3.95
CA GLN A 69 12.79 -2.75 4.75
C GLN A 69 13.29 -4.17 5.05
#